data_AF-A0A6N9NXI0-F1
#
_entry.id   AF-A0A6N9NXI0-F1
#
_cell.length_a   1.000
_cell.length_b   1.000
_cell.length_c   1.000
_cell.angle_alpha   90.00
_cell.angle_beta   90.00
_cell.angle_gamma   90.00
#
_symmetry.space_group_name_H-M   'P 1'
#
loop_
_entity.id
_entity.type
_entity.pdbx_description
1 polymer ?
#
loop_
_entity_poly.entity_id
_entity_poly.type
_entity_poly.pdbx_seq_one_letter_code
_entity_poly.pdbx_strand_id
1 'polypeptide(L)'
;MNRTSYHIPANYTDAGRLFGLFEMRNGVEAVILCAPVLGLCILLANVLPVSVTAKIVLSLFLLVPVGGFALIGIRDDSLTRFLRIYIHWRRSRRILIYRGDPIK
;
A
#
# COMPACT_ATOMS: atom_id res chain seq x y z
N MET A 1 5.35 -37.74 34.35
CA MET A 1 5.03 -36.31 34.17
C MET A 1 4.16 -36.17 32.93
N ASN A 2 2.85 -35.97 33.11
CA ASN A 2 1.88 -35.90 32.01
C ASN A 2 1.93 -34.48 31.41
N ARG A 3 2.47 -34.32 30.19
CA ARG A 3 2.55 -33.01 29.52
C ARG A 3 1.22 -32.73 28.85
N THR A 4 0.35 -31.99 29.53
CA THR A 4 -0.86 -31.44 28.91
C THR A 4 -0.45 -30.37 27.90
N SER A 5 -0.48 -30.71 26.61
CA SER A 5 -0.27 -29.78 25.51
C SER A 5 -1.45 -28.80 25.45
N TYR A 6 -1.23 -27.57 25.87
CA TYR A 6 -2.19 -26.48 25.72
C TYR A 6 -2.13 -25.96 24.27
N HIS A 7 -3.22 -26.12 23.52
CA HIS A 7 -3.38 -25.48 22.21
C HIS A 7 -3.85 -24.04 22.40
N ILE A 8 -2.99 -23.09 22.03
CA ILE A 8 -3.35 -21.67 21.97
C ILE A 8 -4.17 -21.47 20.68
N PRO A 9 -5.39 -20.93 20.75
CA PRO A 9 -6.20 -20.68 19.56
C PRO A 9 -5.51 -19.64 18.66
N ALA A 10 -5.65 -19.81 17.34
CA ALA A 10 -5.10 -18.87 16.37
C ALA A 10 -5.69 -17.47 16.60
N ASN A 11 -4.83 -16.45 16.53
CA ASN A 11 -5.20 -15.06 16.71
C ASN A 11 -6.12 -14.60 15.57
N TYR A 12 -7.31 -14.11 15.90
CA TYR A 12 -8.29 -13.63 14.91
C TYR A 12 -7.78 -12.43 14.11
N THR A 13 -6.85 -11.64 14.65
CA THR A 13 -6.23 -10.50 13.95
C THR A 13 -5.28 -10.94 12.83
N ASP A 14 -4.72 -12.15 12.91
CA ASP A 14 -3.86 -12.72 11.87
C ASP A 14 -4.67 -13.46 10.78
N ALA A 15 -5.94 -13.75 11.05
CA ALA A 15 -6.87 -14.35 10.10
C ALA A 15 -7.25 -13.31 9.03
N GLY A 16 -6.46 -13.24 7.96
CA GLY A 16 -6.66 -12.31 6.86
C GLY A 16 -5.47 -11.40 6.56
N ARG A 17 -4.24 -11.84 6.88
CA ARG A 17 -3.00 -11.21 6.43
C ARG A 17 -2.30 -12.05 5.36
N LEU A 18 -1.79 -11.41 4.32
CA LEU A 18 -0.93 -12.01 3.31
C LEU A 18 0.42 -12.39 3.93
N PHE A 19 0.78 -13.67 3.82
CA PHE A 19 2.01 -14.24 4.40
C PHE A 19 2.15 -14.01 5.92
N GLY A 20 1.07 -13.67 6.62
CA GLY A 20 1.11 -13.25 8.04
C GLY A 20 1.77 -11.89 8.28
N LEU A 21 2.16 -11.17 7.22
CA LEU A 21 2.96 -9.93 7.30
C LEU A 21 2.19 -8.69 6.85
N PHE A 22 1.38 -8.81 5.79
CA PHE A 22 0.73 -7.65 5.17
C PHE A 22 -0.79 -7.77 5.26
N GLU A 23 -1.49 -6.66 5.44
CA GLU A 23 -2.94 -6.68 5.38
C GLU A 23 -3.43 -6.98 3.96
N MET A 24 -4.53 -7.75 3.82
CA MET A 24 -5.11 -8.07 2.52
C MET A 24 -5.47 -6.81 1.72
N ARG A 25 -5.87 -5.73 2.39
CA ARG A 25 -6.18 -4.43 1.76
C ARG A 25 -4.94 -3.80 1.13
N ASN A 26 -3.83 -3.78 1.86
CA ASN A 26 -2.55 -3.28 1.35
C ASN A 26 -2.07 -4.13 0.17
N GLY A 27 -2.30 -5.45 0.22
CA GLY A 27 -2.05 -6.33 -0.92
C GLY A 27 -2.82 -5.96 -2.18
N VAL A 28 -4.13 -5.71 -2.05
CA VAL A 28 -4.97 -5.28 -3.18
C VAL A 28 -4.52 -3.93 -3.72
N GLU A 29 -4.22 -2.97 -2.84
CA GLU A 29 -3.71 -1.65 -3.24
C GLU A 29 -2.34 -1.74 -3.93
N ALA A 30 -1.46 -2.62 -3.46
CA ALA A 30 -0.18 -2.88 -4.08
C ALA A 30 -0.34 -3.42 -5.50
N VAL A 31 -1.28 -4.34 -5.75
CA VAL A 31 -1.56 -4.82 -7.11
C VAL A 31 -2.09 -3.68 -7.99
N ILE A 32 -3.01 -2.87 -7.48
CA ILE A 32 -3.58 -1.72 -8.22
C ILE A 32 -2.50 -0.70 -8.59
N LEU A 33 -1.51 -0.46 -7.72
CA LEU A 33 -0.42 0.48 -7.96
C LEU A 33 0.70 -0.13 -8.82
N CYS A 34 1.05 -1.40 -8.63
CA CYS A 34 2.11 -2.06 -9.39
C CYS A 34 1.70 -2.40 -10.82
N ALA A 35 0.43 -2.73 -11.09
CA ALA A 35 -0.04 -3.06 -12.44
C ALA A 35 0.23 -1.96 -13.50
N PRO A 36 -0.12 -0.67 -13.27
CA PRO A 36 0.20 0.39 -14.22
C PRO A 36 1.71 0.66 -14.31
N VAL A 37 2.45 0.51 -13.21
CA VAL A 37 3.93 0.66 -13.20
C VAL A 37 4.60 -0.43 -14.02
N LEU A 38 4.11 -1.67 -13.94
CA LEU A 38 4.53 -2.78 -14.81
C LEU A 38 4.27 -2.45 -16.28
N GLY A 39 3.07 -1.95 -16.60
CA GLY A 39 2.74 -1.49 -17.95
C GLY A 39 3.72 -0.42 -18.45
N LEU A 40 4.03 0.58 -17.63
CA LEU A 40 5.03 1.61 -17.94
C LEU A 40 6.42 1.01 -18.16
N CYS A 41 6.86 0.08 -17.31
CA CYS A 41 8.15 -0.60 -17.44
C CYS A 41 8.24 -1.37 -18.77
N ILE A 42 7.17 -2.06 -19.18
CA ILE A 42 7.10 -2.76 -20.47
C ILE A 42 7.18 -1.77 -21.63
N LEU A 43 6.45 -0.65 -21.57
CA LEU A 43 6.52 0.39 -22.60
C LEU A 43 7.93 0.96 -22.72
N LEU A 44 8.57 1.31 -21.59
CA LEU A 44 9.95 1.79 -21.55
C LEU A 44 10.93 0.73 -22.09
N ALA A 45 10.73 -0.54 -21.73
CA ALA A 45 11.55 -1.65 -22.20
C ALA A 45 11.46 -1.85 -23.72
N ASN A 46 10.31 -1.53 -24.35
CA ASN A 46 10.14 -1.61 -25.80
C ASN A 46 10.84 -0.45 -26.53
N VAL A 47 10.84 0.75 -25.96
CA VAL A 47 11.41 1.94 -26.61
C VAL A 47 12.92 2.06 -26.38
N LEU A 48 13.43 1.59 -25.24
CA LEU A 48 14.81 1.83 -24.85
C LEU A 48 15.77 0.75 -25.42
N PRO A 49 16.77 1.13 -26.24
CA PRO A 49 17.72 0.19 -26.85
C PRO A 49 18.88 -0.14 -25.90
N VAL A 50 18.57 -0.66 -24.71
CA VAL A 50 19.56 -1.11 -23.72
C VAL A 50 19.53 -2.63 -23.57
N SER A 51 20.53 -3.20 -22.88
CA SER A 51 20.58 -4.64 -22.60
C SER A 51 19.38 -5.09 -21.77
N VAL A 52 19.00 -6.37 -21.90
CA VAL A 52 17.89 -6.97 -21.14
C VAL A 52 18.13 -6.82 -19.63
N THR A 53 19.37 -7.01 -19.18
CA THR A 53 19.75 -6.82 -17.77
C THR A 53 19.44 -5.41 -17.28
N ALA A 54 19.79 -4.37 -18.06
CA ALA A 54 19.49 -2.99 -17.70
C ALA A 54 17.97 -2.72 -17.62
N LYS A 55 17.18 -3.30 -18.54
CA LYS A 55 15.71 -3.19 -18.52
C LYS A 55 15.11 -3.79 -17.25
N ILE A 56 15.58 -4.97 -16.84
CA ILE A 56 15.14 -5.65 -15.61
C ILE A 56 15.50 -4.82 -14.38
N VAL A 57 16.76 -4.34 -14.30
CA VAL A 57 17.23 -3.53 -13.17
C VAL A 57 16.38 -2.25 -13.06
N LEU A 58 16.16 -1.52 -14.15
CA LEU A 58 15.32 -0.31 -14.15
C LEU A 58 13.87 -0.62 -13.70
N SER A 59 13.30 -1.74 -14.17
CA SER A 59 11.95 -2.15 -13.80
C SER A 59 11.85 -2.45 -12.30
N LEU A 60 12.85 -3.13 -11.73
CA LEU A 60 12.92 -3.42 -10.30
C LEU A 60 13.07 -2.13 -9.46
N PHE A 61 13.89 -1.19 -9.92
CA PHE A 61 14.04 0.12 -9.26
C PHE A 61 12.73 0.92 -9.19
N LEU A 62 11.80 0.69 -10.11
CA LEU A 62 10.48 1.32 -10.08
C LEU A 62 9.46 0.50 -9.29
N LEU A 63 9.39 -0.81 -9.53
CA LEU A 63 8.37 -1.67 -8.95
C LEU A 63 8.58 -1.94 -7.47
N VAL A 64 9.83 -2.16 -7.04
CA VAL A 64 10.11 -2.53 -5.65
C VAL A 64 9.75 -1.39 -4.68
N PRO A 65 10.12 -0.12 -4.93
CA PRO A 65 9.70 0.96 -4.05
C PRO A 65 8.19 1.16 -4.03
N VAL A 66 7.52 1.12 -5.19
CA VAL A 66 6.06 1.32 -5.27
C VAL A 66 5.32 0.18 -4.58
N GLY A 67 5.66 -1.06 -4.89
CA GLY A 67 5.04 -2.24 -4.29
C GLY A 67 5.35 -2.36 -2.80
N GLY A 68 6.59 -2.11 -2.41
CA GLY A 68 7.01 -2.09 -1.00
C GLY A 68 6.25 -1.04 -0.20
N PHE A 69 6.19 0.19 -0.70
CA PHE A 69 5.43 1.27 -0.06
C PHE A 69 3.95 0.93 0.06
N ALA A 70 3.36 0.33 -0.98
CA ALA A 70 1.96 -0.08 -0.96
C ALA A 70 1.63 -1.23 -0.02
N LEU A 71 2.53 -2.20 0.10
CA LEU A 71 2.38 -3.32 1.03
C LEU A 71 2.56 -2.89 2.49
N ILE A 72 3.54 -2.02 2.76
CA ILE A 72 3.81 -1.49 4.10
C ILE A 72 2.65 -0.58 4.56
N GLY A 73 2.10 0.23 3.67
CA GLY A 73 1.06 1.20 4.03
C GLY A 73 1.60 2.33 4.91
N ILE A 74 0.70 3.05 5.59
CA ILE A 74 1.05 4.18 6.46
C ILE A 74 0.38 3.98 7.81
N ARG A 75 1.19 3.85 8.88
CA ARG A 75 0.70 3.85 10.27
C ARG A 75 -0.39 2.79 10.51
N ASP A 76 -0.09 1.56 10.07
CA ASP A 76 -0.98 0.39 10.08
C ASP A 76 -2.27 0.52 9.24
N ASP A 77 -2.39 1.60 8.46
CA ASP A 77 -3.53 1.82 7.56
C ASP A 77 -3.12 1.65 6.09
N SER A 78 -4.09 1.17 5.32
CA SER A 78 -4.04 1.15 3.85
C SER A 78 -3.87 2.56 3.26
N LEU A 79 -3.17 2.68 2.14
CA LEU A 79 -2.91 3.95 1.45
C LEU A 79 -4.19 4.68 1.05
N THR A 80 -5.23 3.96 0.63
CA THR A 80 -6.51 4.59 0.26
C THR A 80 -7.18 5.24 1.47
N ARG A 81 -7.04 4.64 2.66
CA ARG A 81 -7.57 5.21 3.90
C ARG A 81 -6.85 6.52 4.24
N PHE A 82 -5.52 6.50 4.20
CA PHE A 82 -4.71 7.69 4.39
C PHE A 82 -5.09 8.79 3.39
N LEU A 83 -5.18 8.44 2.10
CA LEU A 83 -5.52 9.39 1.03
C LEU A 83 -6.91 9.98 1.22
N ARG A 84 -7.90 9.17 1.61
CA ARG A 84 -9.27 9.65 1.90
C ARG A 84 -9.29 10.67 3.04
N ILE A 85 -8.60 10.37 4.14
CA ILE A 85 -8.47 11.28 5.30
C ILE A 85 -7.77 12.56 4.87
N TYR A 86 -6.68 12.44 4.13
CA TYR A 86 -5.93 13.59 3.63
C TYR A 86 -6.77 14.47 2.71
N ILE A 87 -7.50 13.91 1.74
CA ILE A 87 -8.38 14.67 0.83
C ILE A 87 -9.50 15.34 1.60
N HIS A 88 -10.15 14.61 2.52
CA HIS A 88 -11.20 15.16 3.38
C HIS A 88 -10.67 16.36 4.16
N TRP A 89 -9.54 16.20 4.84
CA TRP A 89 -8.88 17.28 5.56
C TRP A 89 -8.53 18.46 4.65
N ARG A 90 -7.91 18.23 3.46
CA ARG A 90 -7.57 19.29 2.51
C ARG A 90 -8.79 20.09 2.05
N ARG A 91 -9.95 19.44 1.88
CA ARG A 91 -11.21 20.11 1.51
C ARG A 91 -11.81 20.89 2.69
N SER A 92 -11.82 20.30 3.89
CA SER A 92 -12.37 20.92 5.11
C SER A 92 -11.49 22.04 5.67
N ARG A 93 -10.20 22.10 5.31
CA ARG A 93 -9.27 23.21 5.67
C ARG A 93 -9.71 24.58 5.14
N ARG A 94 -10.66 24.63 4.20
CA ARG A 94 -11.23 25.89 3.68
C ARG A 94 -12.41 26.40 4.53
N ILE A 95 -12.82 25.68 5.56
CA ILE A 95 -13.88 26.09 6.48
C ILE A 95 -13.19 26.65 7.73
N LEU A 96 -13.00 27.97 7.80
CA LEU A 96 -12.72 28.63 9.06
C LEU A 96 -14.02 28.66 9.86
N ILE A 97 -14.05 27.86 10.92
CA ILE A 97 -15.14 27.89 11.90
C ILE A 97 -14.81 29.02 12.87
N TYR A 98 -15.53 30.14 12.79
CA TYR A 98 -15.45 31.18 13.82
C TYR A 98 -16.59 30.96 14.81
N ARG A 99 -16.25 30.62 16.06
CA ARG A 99 -17.22 30.37 17.15
C ARG A 99 -18.30 29.31 16.90
N GLY A 100 -18.05 28.34 16.02
CA GLY A 100 -18.96 27.23 15.74
C GLY A 100 -19.68 27.31 14.40
N ASP A 101 -19.62 28.45 13.71
CA ASP A 101 -20.26 28.62 12.40
C ASP A 101 -19.23 28.79 11.26
N PRO A 102 -19.50 28.21 10.07
CA PRO A 102 -18.73 28.48 8.87
C PRO A 102 -18.83 29.95 8.49
N ILE A 103 -17.70 30.65 8.33
CA ILE A 103 -17.68 32.00 7.74
C ILE A 103 -18.09 31.86 6.26
N LYS A 104 -19.17 32.54 5.85
CA LYS A 104 -19.62 32.60 4.44
C LYS A 104 -18.78 33.58 3.62
#